data_AF-A0A661B432-F1
#
_entry.id   AF-A0A661B432-F1
#
_cell.length_a   1.000
_cell.length_b   1.000
_cell.length_c   1.000
_cell.angle_alpha   90.00
_cell.angle_beta   90.00
_cell.angle_gamma   90.00
#
_symmetry.space_group_name_H-M   'P 1'
#
loop_
_entity.id
_entity.type
_entity.pdbx_description
1 polymer ?
#
loop_
_entity_poly.entity_id
_entity_poly.type
_entity_poly.pdbx_seq_one_letter_code
_entity_poly.pdbx_strand_id
1 'polypeptide(L)'
;MSQNDDIKQLEKVLGYKFRNTKLLELSVTHASYTRSHKNSYQRLEFLGDAVISLVVAEFLVKKFPDLDEGELTNIRQQMISQTSLANAAKILGLDKFVRADVKITKRNISDSILCDIF
;
A
#
# COMPACT_ATOMS: atom_id res chain seq x y z
N MET A 1 -13.45 4.29 18.54
CA MET A 1 -12.78 5.53 18.10
C MET A 1 -13.54 6.08 16.92
N SER A 2 -13.72 7.39 16.81
CA SER A 2 -14.43 7.96 15.64
C SER A 2 -13.57 7.76 14.38
N GLN A 3 -14.19 7.51 13.22
CA GLN A 3 -13.49 7.31 11.94
C GLN A 3 -12.48 8.42 11.61
N ASN A 4 -12.69 9.62 12.15
CA ASN A 4 -11.84 10.79 11.96
C ASN A 4 -10.54 10.74 12.79
N ASP A 5 -10.51 9.95 13.87
CA ASP A 5 -9.32 9.80 14.72
C ASP A 5 -8.33 8.82 14.09
N ASP A 6 -8.83 7.73 13.48
CA ASP A 6 -8.01 6.73 12.81
C ASP A 6 -7.23 7.34 11.63
N ILE A 7 -7.88 8.22 10.85
CA ILE A 7 -7.24 8.93 9.73
C ILE A 7 -6.14 9.86 10.24
N LYS A 8 -6.38 10.63 11.31
CA LYS A 8 -5.36 11.49 11.90
C LYS A 8 -4.19 10.70 12.48
N GLN A 9 -4.45 9.53 13.04
CA GLN A 9 -3.40 8.64 13.54
C GLN A 9 -2.59 8.08 12.36
N LEU A 10 -3.24 7.70 11.27
CA LEU A 10 -2.57 7.20 10.07
C LEU A 10 -1.70 8.28 9.43
N GLU A 11 -2.16 9.53 9.33
CA GLU A 11 -1.32 10.67 8.88
C GLU A 11 -0.07 10.84 9.75
N LYS A 12 -0.17 10.63 11.06
CA LYS A 12 0.98 10.68 11.98
C LYS A 12 1.95 9.52 11.75
N VAL A 13 1.43 8.30 11.56
CA VAL A 13 2.24 7.10 11.26
C VAL A 13 3.00 7.28 9.95
N LEU A 14 2.34 7.83 8.92
CA LEU A 14 2.95 8.09 7.62
C LEU A 14 3.86 9.33 7.61
N GLY A 15 3.83 10.16 8.65
CA GLY A 15 4.55 11.44 8.68
C GLY A 15 4.08 12.43 7.61
N TYR A 16 2.87 12.26 7.08
CA TYR A 16 2.35 13.04 5.96
C TYR A 16 0.89 13.45 6.19
N LYS A 17 0.62 14.74 6.01
CA LYS A 17 -0.73 15.31 6.11
C LYS A 17 -1.34 15.43 4.73
N PHE A 18 -2.43 14.71 4.49
CA PHE A 18 -3.12 14.70 3.20
C PHE A 18 -3.90 16.00 3.00
N ARG A 19 -3.78 16.58 1.80
CA ARG A 19 -4.65 17.69 1.36
C ARG A 19 -6.11 17.26 1.23
N ASN A 20 -6.31 15.99 0.84
CA ASN A 20 -7.61 15.37 0.71
C ASN A 20 -7.61 14.05 1.48
N THR A 21 -8.14 14.06 2.71
CA THR A 21 -8.21 12.90 3.60
C THR A 21 -9.04 11.76 3.03
N LYS A 22 -9.94 12.02 2.07
CA LYS A 22 -10.70 10.97 1.38
C LYS A 22 -9.80 10.03 0.58
N LEU A 23 -8.66 10.50 0.08
CA LEU A 23 -7.70 9.63 -0.63
C LEU A 23 -7.07 8.63 0.35
N LEU A 24 -6.69 9.09 1.54
CA LEU A 24 -6.16 8.25 2.60
C LEU A 24 -7.22 7.26 3.14
N GLU A 25 -8.46 7.71 3.24
CA GLU A 25 -9.57 6.82 3.59
C GLU A 25 -9.78 5.73 2.54
N LEU A 26 -9.78 6.09 1.26
CA LEU A 26 -9.92 5.14 0.16
C LEU A 26 -8.77 4.14 0.11
N SER A 27 -7.53 4.57 0.38
CA SER A 27 -6.34 3.70 0.28
C SER A 27 -6.34 2.57 1.29
N VAL A 28 -7.08 2.67 2.39
CA VAL A 28 -7.23 1.60 3.40
C VAL A 28 -8.59 0.91 3.36
N THR A 29 -9.42 1.20 2.34
CA THR A 29 -10.78 0.66 2.22
C THR A 29 -10.88 -0.43 1.17
N HIS A 30 -11.13 -1.65 1.63
CA HIS A 30 -11.36 -2.82 0.77
C HIS A 30 -12.75 -2.77 0.14
N ALA A 31 -12.90 -3.31 -1.08
CA ALA A 31 -14.16 -3.29 -1.84
C ALA A 31 -15.34 -3.98 -1.11
N SER A 32 -15.05 -4.93 -0.23
CA SER A 32 -16.08 -5.57 0.60
C SER A 32 -16.73 -4.63 1.62
N TYR A 33 -16.04 -3.58 2.06
CA TYR A 33 -16.58 -2.61 3.02
C TYR A 33 -17.64 -1.71 2.38
N THR A 34 -17.37 -1.20 1.18
CA THR A 34 -18.26 -0.25 0.49
C THR A 34 -19.22 -0.92 -0.48
N ARG A 35 -19.03 -2.22 -0.76
CA ARG A 35 -19.71 -2.96 -1.82
C ARG A 35 -19.58 -2.27 -3.20
N SER A 36 -18.49 -1.53 -3.40
CA SER A 36 -18.22 -0.74 -4.61
C SER A 36 -16.73 -0.69 -4.90
N HIS A 37 -16.32 -1.25 -6.05
CA HIS A 37 -14.95 -1.17 -6.56
C HIS A 37 -14.48 0.26 -6.86
N LYS A 38 -15.40 1.21 -7.04
CA LYS A 38 -15.06 2.62 -7.27
C LYS A 38 -14.72 3.37 -5.99
N ASN A 39 -15.21 2.87 -4.85
CA ASN A 39 -15.02 3.44 -3.52
C ASN A 39 -14.14 2.51 -2.68
N SER A 40 -13.04 2.04 -3.26
CA SER A 40 -12.04 1.19 -2.62
C SER A 40 -10.64 1.60 -3.07
N TYR A 41 -9.62 0.98 -2.49
CA TYR A 41 -8.22 1.25 -2.85
C TYR A 41 -7.85 0.82 -4.27
N GLN A 42 -8.64 -0.01 -4.96
CA GLN A 42 -8.21 -0.70 -6.19
C GLN A 42 -7.74 0.23 -7.32
N ARG A 43 -8.33 1.43 -7.45
CA ARG A 43 -7.86 2.42 -8.44
C ARG A 43 -6.56 3.09 -8.01
N LEU A 44 -6.37 3.26 -6.70
CA LEU A 44 -5.13 3.79 -6.14
C LEU A 44 -4.03 2.73 -6.22
N GLU A 45 -4.32 1.46 -5.96
CA GLU A 45 -3.44 0.31 -6.16
C GLU A 45 -2.93 0.25 -7.61
N PHE A 46 -3.84 0.30 -8.59
CA PHE A 46 -3.46 0.33 -10.02
C PHE A 46 -2.49 1.47 -10.36
N LEU A 47 -2.71 2.66 -9.78
CA LEU A 47 -1.81 3.80 -9.97
C LEU A 47 -0.50 3.63 -9.19
N GLY A 48 -0.60 3.12 -7.96
CA GLY A 48 0.49 2.92 -7.02
C GLY A 48 1.52 1.93 -7.52
N ASP A 49 1.10 0.84 -8.17
CA ASP A 49 1.99 -0.15 -8.79
C ASP A 49 2.90 0.49 -9.84
N ALA A 50 2.35 1.33 -10.71
CA ALA A 50 3.14 2.07 -11.69
C ALA A 50 4.12 3.06 -11.02
N VAL A 51 3.67 3.75 -9.96
CA VAL A 51 4.49 4.72 -9.22
C VAL A 51 5.64 4.04 -8.49
N ILE A 52 5.39 2.99 -7.72
CA ILE A 52 6.43 2.29 -6.95
C ILE A 52 7.43 1.61 -7.89
N SER A 53 6.94 1.04 -8.99
CA SER A 53 7.78 0.43 -10.02
C SER A 53 8.75 1.44 -10.64
N LEU A 54 8.28 2.66 -10.92
CA LEU A 54 9.12 3.76 -11.41
C LEU A 54 10.15 4.20 -10.38
N VAL A 55 9.73 4.47 -9.13
CA VAL A 55 10.62 4.94 -8.06
C VAL A 55 11.71 3.91 -7.75
N VAL A 56 11.35 2.63 -7.69
CA VAL A 56 12.33 1.55 -7.46
C VAL A 56 13.26 1.40 -8.67
N ALA A 57 12.76 1.46 -9.90
CA ALA A 57 13.62 1.42 -11.09
C ALA A 57 14.63 2.57 -11.10
N GLU A 58 14.18 3.79 -10.83
CA GLU A 58 15.05 4.97 -10.75
C GLU A 58 16.11 4.81 -9.66
N PHE A 59 15.71 4.33 -8.48
CA PHE A 59 16.64 4.04 -7.38
C PHE A 59 17.69 3.01 -7.78
N LEU A 60 17.29 1.91 -8.41
CA LEU A 60 18.20 0.82 -8.78
C LEU A 60 19.22 1.26 -9.85
N VAL A 61 18.80 1.97 -10.88
CA VAL A 61 19.72 2.51 -11.91
C VAL A 61 20.76 3.44 -11.30
N LYS A 62 20.37 4.27 -10.32
CA LYS A 62 21.30 5.17 -9.62
C LYS A 62 22.21 4.42 -8.65
N LYS A 63 21.70 3.38 -7.98
CA LYS A 63 22.40 2.67 -6.92
C LYS A 63 23.38 1.63 -7.45
N PHE A 64 23.07 1.02 -8.60
CA PHE A 64 23.81 -0.08 -9.18
C PHE A 64 24.13 0.20 -10.66
N PRO A 65 25.02 1.17 -10.95
CA PRO A 65 25.30 1.62 -12.32
C PRO A 65 26.00 0.55 -13.19
N ASP A 66 26.58 -0.47 -12.57
CA ASP A 66 27.34 -1.52 -13.26
C ASP A 66 26.49 -2.75 -13.63
N LEU A 67 25.24 -2.83 -13.17
CA LEU A 67 24.35 -3.96 -13.45
C LEU A 67 23.58 -3.76 -14.76
N ASP A 68 23.30 -4.85 -15.45
CA ASP A 68 22.52 -4.83 -16.69
C ASP A 68 20.99 -4.78 -16.45
N GLU A 69 20.22 -4.63 -17.53
CA GLU A 69 18.76 -4.54 -17.46
C GLU A 69 18.11 -5.78 -16.80
N GLY A 70 18.62 -6.98 -17.08
CA GLY A 70 18.06 -8.22 -16.55
C GLY A 70 18.29 -8.35 -15.05
N GLU A 71 19.49 -8.01 -14.59
CA GLU A 71 19.83 -7.96 -13.17
C GLU A 71 18.98 -6.93 -12.41
N LEU A 72 18.86 -5.71 -12.96
CA LEU A 72 18.05 -4.65 -12.36
C LEU A 72 16.55 -5.04 -12.32
N THR A 73 16.04 -5.67 -13.39
CA THR A 73 14.66 -6.18 -13.43
C THR A 73 14.42 -7.26 -12.38
N ASN A 74 15.35 -8.19 -12.20
CA ASN A 74 15.25 -9.23 -11.17
C ASN A 74 15.22 -8.65 -9.75
N ILE A 75 16.10 -7.69 -9.45
CA ILE A 75 16.13 -7.02 -8.14
C ILE A 75 14.84 -6.23 -7.92
N ARG A 76 14.39 -5.48 -8.93
CA ARG A 76 13.14 -4.71 -8.87
C ARG A 76 11.97 -5.60 -8.51
N GLN A 77 11.77 -6.71 -9.25
CA GLN A 77 10.68 -7.65 -9.01
C GLN A 77 10.67 -8.21 -7.59
N GLN A 78 11.85 -8.48 -7.01
CA GLN A 78 11.94 -8.93 -5.62
C GLN A 78 11.57 -7.81 -4.62
N MET A 79 12.04 -6.58 -4.87
CA MET A 79 11.76 -5.43 -4.00
C MET A 79 10.27 -5.04 -3.99
N ILE A 80 9.59 -5.10 -5.13
CA ILE A 80 8.16 -4.78 -5.25
C ILE A 80 7.27 -6.02 -5.23
N SER A 81 7.78 -7.16 -4.76
CA SER A 81 6.97 -8.38 -4.64
C SER A 81 5.87 -8.23 -3.59
N GLN A 82 4.79 -9.00 -3.73
CA GLN A 82 3.68 -9.02 -2.78
C GLN A 82 4.17 -9.23 -1.34
N THR A 83 5.11 -10.16 -1.13
CA THR A 83 5.69 -10.43 0.18
C THR A 83 6.43 -9.22 0.75
N SER A 84 7.22 -8.54 -0.08
CA SER A 84 7.99 -7.36 0.32
C SER A 84 7.08 -6.20 0.71
N LEU A 85 6.07 -5.89 -0.12
CA LEU A 85 5.14 -4.79 0.14
C LEU A 85 4.22 -5.08 1.32
N ALA A 86 3.71 -6.31 1.44
CA ALA A 86 2.92 -6.73 2.59
C ALA A 86 3.70 -6.61 3.90
N ASN A 87 4.98 -7.00 3.90
CA ASN A 87 5.84 -6.84 5.07
C ASN A 87 6.09 -5.37 5.40
N ALA A 88 6.30 -4.53 4.39
CA ALA A 88 6.46 -3.09 4.60
C ALA A 88 5.20 -2.46 5.21
N ALA A 89 4.00 -2.84 4.73
CA ALA A 89 2.73 -2.43 5.31
C ALA A 89 2.57 -2.85 6.78
N LYS A 90 3.00 -4.07 7.14
CA LYS A 90 3.01 -4.55 8.54
C LYS A 90 3.97 -3.76 9.43
N ILE A 91 5.17 -3.46 8.93
CA ILE A 91 6.18 -2.67 9.66
C ILE A 91 5.63 -1.27 9.97
N LEU A 92 4.93 -0.67 9.01
CA LEU A 92 4.23 0.61 9.20
C LEU A 92 2.96 0.49 10.06
N GLY A 93 2.49 -0.73 10.36
CA GLY A 93 1.28 -0.97 11.14
C GLY A 93 -0.02 -0.63 10.40
N LEU A 94 -0.02 -0.69 9.06
CA LEU A 94 -1.17 -0.36 8.22
C LEU A 94 -2.32 -1.36 8.37
N ASP A 95 -2.02 -2.59 8.80
CA ASP A 95 -2.99 -3.65 9.07
C ASP A 95 -4.10 -3.21 10.03
N LYS A 96 -3.78 -2.32 10.98
CA LYS A 96 -4.71 -1.79 11.99
C LYS A 96 -5.73 -0.81 11.42
N PHE A 97 -5.47 -0.25 10.24
CA PHE A 97 -6.31 0.77 9.61
C PHE A 97 -7.18 0.22 8.49
N VAL A 98 -7.05 -1.08 8.16
CA VAL A 98 -7.82 -1.72 7.09
C VAL A 98 -9.31 -1.73 7.39
N ARG A 99 -10.09 -1.20 6.45
CA ARG A 99 -11.55 -1.20 6.48
C ARG A 99 -12.07 -2.25 5.51
N ALA A 100 -12.55 -3.35 6.07
CA ALA A 100 -13.09 -4.49 5.32
C ALA A 100 -14.30 -5.08 6.05
N ASP A 101 -15.01 -6.00 5.40
CA ASP A 101 -16.04 -6.80 6.07
C ASP A 101 -15.51 -7.46 7.35
N VAL A 102 -16.37 -7.60 8.35
CA VAL A 102 -16.04 -8.13 9.68
C VAL A 102 -15.37 -9.52 9.62
N LYS A 103 -15.69 -10.33 8.61
CA LYS A 103 -15.06 -11.65 8.41
C LYS A 103 -13.57 -11.56 8.04
N ILE A 104 -13.19 -10.50 7.33
CA ILE A 104 -11.79 -10.23 6.92
C ILE A 104 -11.03 -9.64 8.12
N THR A 105 -11.60 -8.66 8.82
CA THR A 105 -10.93 -7.99 9.95
C THR A 105 -10.84 -8.84 11.21
N LYS A 106 -11.73 -9.82 11.41
CA LYS A 106 -11.62 -10.80 12.52
C LYS A 106 -10.58 -11.88 12.28
N ARG A 107 -10.08 -12.01 11.05
CA ARG A 107 -8.96 -12.88 10.70
C ARG A 107 -7.70 -12.03 10.61
N ASN A 108 -6.54 -12.68 10.50
CA ASN A 108 -5.34 -11.96 10.08
C ASN A 108 -5.58 -11.42 8.66
N ILE A 109 -5.36 -10.12 8.46
CA ILE A 109 -5.41 -9.50 7.13
C ILE A 109 -4.39 -10.23 6.25
N SER A 110 -4.81 -10.63 5.05
CA SER A 110 -3.96 -11.39 4.13
C SER A 110 -2.84 -10.51 3.57
N ASP A 111 -1.74 -11.15 3.17
CA ASP A 111 -0.61 -10.46 2.54
C ASP A 111 -1.01 -9.78 1.22
N SER A 112 -2.00 -10.31 0.50
CA SER A 112 -2.54 -9.64 -0.68
C SER A 112 -3.17 -8.29 -0.31
N ILE A 113 -4.06 -8.23 0.69
CA ILE A 113 -4.66 -6.94 1.10
C ILE A 113 -3.58 -5.99 1.63
N LEU A 114 -2.59 -6.50 2.37
CA LEU A 114 -1.52 -5.67 2.91
C LEU A 114 -0.59 -5.12 1.82
N CYS A 115 -0.36 -5.90 0.76
CA CYS A 115 0.34 -5.42 -0.43
C CYS A 115 -0.46 -4.33 -1.13
N ASP A 116 -1.76 -4.53 -1.34
CA ASP A 116 -2.58 -3.59 -2.12
C ASP A 116 -2.76 -2.22 -1.45
N ILE A 117 -2.66 -2.14 -0.11
CA ILE A 117 -2.80 -0.90 0.66
C ILE A 117 -1.48 -0.16 0.91
N PHE A 118 -0.33 -0.75 0.54
CA PHE A 118 0.98 -0.14 0.69
C PHE A 118 1.21 0.95 -0.36
#